data_AF-A0A2U1KM55-F1
#
_entry.id   AF-A0A2U1KM55-F1
#
_cell.length_a   1.000
_cell.length_b   1.000
_cell.length_c   1.000
_cell.angle_alpha   90.00
_cell.angle_beta   90.00
_cell.angle_gamma   90.00
#
_symmetry.space_group_name_H-M   'P 1'
#
loop_
_entity.id
_entity.type
_entity.pdbx_description
1 polymer ?
#
loop_
_entity_poly.entity_id
_entity_poly.type
_entity_poly.pdbx_seq_one_letter_code
_entity_poly.pdbx_strand_id
1 'polypeptide(L)'
;MVTSFLESFASRGDHLGRFGPPPPLTSGTSFYVHFAFCIYYFLAVVNPYQERAQINSIKPDGGELDLYTRYGSAIYWSLTTFTIVRYGNLHAENAIEKLFSSIYKLLSFFVVAYIVGNISNLVLEGISIKEFVADMTSEYIPPREDVILNNEEPEYLYLINSGEVDKIECDPAGKEQVSGVLHPNDMFGEVGFTVYGFGKI
;
A
#
# COMPACT_ATOMS: atom_id res chain seq x y z
N MET A 1 5.73 11.41 10.51
CA MET A 1 5.12 10.18 9.98
C MET A 1 5.61 9.87 8.57
N VAL A 2 5.57 10.81 7.61
CA VAL A 2 6.19 10.61 6.26
C VAL A 2 7.73 10.70 6.31
N THR A 3 8.27 11.65 7.09
CA THR A 3 9.72 11.85 7.24
C THR A 3 10.41 10.68 7.96
N SER A 4 9.78 10.16 9.02
CA SER A 4 10.25 8.98 9.77
C SER A 4 10.23 7.70 8.93
N PHE A 5 9.30 7.59 7.98
CA PHE A 5 9.24 6.45 7.06
C PHE A 5 10.35 6.53 5.99
N LEU A 6 10.66 7.73 5.50
CA LEU A 6 11.77 7.98 4.56
C LEU A 6 13.16 7.82 5.21
N GLU A 7 13.32 8.23 6.47
CA GLU A 7 14.58 8.04 7.22
C GLU A 7 14.80 6.58 7.63
N SER A 8 13.73 5.83 7.91
CA SER A 8 13.80 4.37 8.14
C SER A 8 14.20 3.62 6.86
N PHE A 9 13.72 4.07 5.70
CA PHE A 9 14.12 3.52 4.40
C PHE A 9 15.56 3.91 4.02
N ALA A 10 16.00 5.13 4.38
CA ALA A 10 17.36 5.59 4.11
C ALA A 10 18.40 4.92 5.01
N SER A 11 18.13 4.75 6.31
CA SER A 11 19.09 4.13 7.26
C SER A 11 19.21 2.61 7.10
N ARG A 12 18.19 1.92 6.58
CA ARG A 12 18.30 0.51 6.17
C ARG A 12 19.02 0.31 4.83
N GLY A 13 19.34 1.38 4.10
CA GLY A 13 20.08 1.33 2.84
C GLY A 13 21.58 1.04 2.99
N ASP A 14 22.18 1.31 4.15
CA ASP A 14 23.64 1.22 4.34
C ASP A 14 24.16 -0.21 4.60
N HIS A 15 23.29 -1.15 4.98
CA HIS A 15 23.69 -2.55 5.26
C HIS A 15 23.37 -3.53 4.13
N LEU A 16 22.65 -3.10 3.10
CA LEU A 16 22.31 -3.91 1.95
C LEU A 16 22.68 -3.16 0.68
N GLY A 17 23.92 -3.34 0.23
CA GLY A 17 24.38 -2.97 -1.13
C GLY A 17 23.68 -3.73 -2.27
N ARG A 18 22.40 -4.10 -2.07
CA ARG A 18 21.55 -4.91 -2.95
C ARG A 18 20.51 -4.07 -3.69
N PHE A 19 20.31 -2.81 -3.31
CA PHE A 19 19.55 -1.87 -4.13
C PHE A 19 20.52 -1.17 -5.09
N GLY A 20 20.59 -1.69 -6.31
CA GLY A 20 21.21 -1.00 -7.44
C GLY A 20 20.56 0.36 -7.70
N PRO A 21 21.02 1.11 -8.73
CA PRO A 21 20.44 2.41 -9.06
C PRO A 21 18.91 2.32 -9.12
N PRO A 22 18.17 3.35 -8.63
CA PRO A 22 16.72 3.33 -8.62
C PRO A 22 16.23 2.98 -10.02
N PRO A 23 15.23 2.09 -10.14
CA PRO A 23 14.80 1.61 -11.44
C PRO A 23 14.47 2.81 -12.34
N PRO A 24 14.84 2.78 -13.62
CA PRO A 24 14.68 3.90 -14.57
C PRO A 24 13.23 4.40 -14.69
N LEU A 25 12.27 3.62 -14.18
CA LEU A 25 10.87 4.00 -13.97
C LEU A 25 10.70 5.29 -13.14
N THR A 26 11.53 5.52 -12.13
CA THR A 26 11.38 6.68 -11.22
C THR A 26 11.63 8.02 -11.93
N SER A 27 12.55 8.05 -12.88
CA SER A 27 12.85 9.25 -13.69
C SER A 27 11.74 9.54 -14.72
N GLY A 28 11.25 8.52 -15.43
CA GLY A 28 10.22 8.69 -16.47
C GLY A 28 8.85 9.11 -15.92
N THR A 29 8.48 8.60 -14.74
CA THR A 29 7.22 8.94 -14.07
C THR A 29 7.21 10.38 -13.55
N SER A 30 8.34 10.88 -13.04
CA SER A 30 8.49 12.27 -12.62
C SER A 30 8.31 13.25 -13.80
N PHE A 31 8.93 12.95 -14.95
CA PHE A 31 8.78 13.75 -16.17
C PHE A 31 7.33 13.78 -16.67
N TYR A 32 6.65 12.63 -16.63
CA TYR A 32 5.23 12.52 -17.00
C TYR A 32 4.32 13.40 -16.13
N VAL A 33 4.50 13.35 -14.80
CA VAL A 33 3.69 14.15 -13.85
C VAL A 33 3.95 15.65 -14.02
N HIS A 34 5.22 16.06 -14.22
CA HIS A 34 5.57 17.46 -14.46
C HIS A 34 5.00 17.98 -15.78
N PHE A 35 5.09 17.20 -16.85
CA PHE A 35 4.55 17.57 -18.16
C PHE A 35 3.02 17.71 -18.14
N ALA A 36 2.32 16.79 -17.48
CA ALA A 36 0.88 16.87 -17.29
C ALA A 36 0.45 18.07 -16.43
N PHE A 37 1.22 18.40 -15.40
CA PHE A 37 1.02 19.59 -14.56
C PHE A 37 1.17 20.89 -15.37
N CYS A 38 2.23 21.01 -16.18
CA CYS A 38 2.47 22.18 -17.02
C CYS A 38 1.35 22.40 -18.04
N ILE A 39 0.84 21.33 -18.67
CA ILE A 39 -0.28 21.43 -19.61
C ILE A 39 -1.58 21.83 -18.90
N TYR A 40 -1.85 21.30 -17.72
CA TYR A 40 -3.05 21.66 -16.95
C TYR A 40 -3.02 23.13 -16.50
N TYR A 41 -1.87 23.63 -16.04
CA TYR A 41 -1.69 25.04 -15.70
C TYR A 41 -1.85 25.94 -16.93
N PHE A 42 -1.29 25.55 -18.08
CA PHE A 42 -1.45 26.29 -19.33
C PHE A 42 -2.91 26.34 -19.79
N LEU A 43 -3.65 25.23 -19.72
CA LEU A 43 -5.08 25.19 -20.03
C LEU A 43 -5.90 26.10 -19.10
N ALA A 44 -5.53 26.20 -17.82
CA ALA A 44 -6.19 27.11 -16.88
C ALA A 44 -5.93 28.59 -17.18
N VAL A 45 -4.75 28.94 -17.70
CA VAL A 45 -4.36 30.32 -18.04
C VAL A 45 -4.91 30.77 -19.40
N VAL A 46 -4.97 29.84 -20.37
CA VAL A 46 -5.40 30.14 -21.75
C VAL A 46 -6.92 30.15 -21.90
N ASN A 47 -7.68 29.61 -20.96
CA ASN A 47 -9.13 29.49 -21.09
C ASN A 47 -9.81 30.88 -21.13
N PRO A 48 -10.42 31.30 -22.26
CA PRO A 48 -11.02 32.62 -22.40
C PRO A 48 -12.31 32.79 -21.60
N TYR A 49 -12.90 31.70 -21.09
CA TYR A 49 -14.08 31.70 -20.20
C TYR A 49 -13.67 31.26 -18.79
N GLN A 50 -12.98 32.15 -18.08
CA GLN A 50 -12.45 31.88 -16.74
C GLN A 50 -13.52 31.36 -15.78
N GLU A 51 -14.75 31.87 -15.81
CA GLU A 51 -15.84 31.45 -14.90
C GLU A 51 -16.16 29.95 -14.94
N ARG A 52 -15.93 29.27 -16.07
CA ARG A 52 -16.22 27.83 -16.24
C ARG A 52 -15.00 26.93 -16.09
N ALA A 53 -13.84 27.52 -15.79
CA ALA A 53 -12.61 26.76 -15.62
C ALA A 53 -12.72 25.90 -14.35
N GLN A 54 -12.29 24.65 -14.43
CA GLN A 54 -12.34 23.71 -13.31
C GLN A 54 -11.76 24.25 -11.99
N ILE A 55 -10.73 25.09 -12.03
CA ILE A 55 -10.10 25.69 -10.83
C ILE A 55 -11.04 26.67 -10.13
N ASN A 56 -11.96 27.30 -10.87
CA ASN A 56 -12.88 28.29 -10.34
C ASN A 56 -14.16 27.66 -9.77
N SER A 57 -14.37 26.34 -9.89
CA SER A 57 -15.51 25.62 -9.26
C SER A 57 -15.48 25.67 -7.72
N ILE A 58 -14.34 26.03 -7.12
CA ILE A 58 -14.18 26.18 -5.66
C ILE A 58 -14.73 27.54 -5.20
N LYS A 59 -14.99 28.49 -6.11
CA LYS A 59 -15.37 29.86 -5.74
C LYS A 59 -16.85 30.15 -6.07
N PRO A 60 -17.72 30.28 -5.06
CA PRO A 60 -19.14 30.60 -5.28
C PRO A 60 -19.40 32.08 -5.66
N ASP A 61 -18.48 32.99 -5.35
CA ASP A 61 -18.68 34.46 -5.47
C ASP A 61 -18.08 35.10 -6.75
N GLY A 62 -17.58 34.32 -7.70
CA GLY A 62 -17.18 34.82 -9.04
C GLY A 62 -15.95 35.74 -9.14
N GLY A 63 -15.31 36.13 -8.04
CA GLY A 63 -14.09 36.98 -8.11
C GLY A 63 -12.81 36.21 -8.51
N GLU A 64 -11.70 36.90 -8.75
CA GLU A 64 -10.41 36.25 -9.04
C GLU A 64 -9.88 35.43 -7.85
N LEU A 65 -9.34 34.24 -8.13
CA LEU A 65 -8.64 33.41 -7.12
C LEU A 65 -7.19 33.90 -6.97
N ASP A 66 -6.71 33.91 -5.73
CA ASP A 66 -5.30 34.18 -5.44
C ASP A 66 -4.37 33.17 -6.14
N LEU A 67 -3.15 33.62 -6.47
CA LEU A 67 -2.14 32.81 -7.16
C LEU A 67 -1.82 31.53 -6.39
N TYR A 68 -1.73 31.61 -5.06
CA TYR A 68 -1.47 30.45 -4.20
C TYR A 68 -2.58 29.40 -4.32
N THR A 69 -3.84 29.83 -4.27
CA THR A 69 -5.01 28.94 -4.38
C THR A 69 -5.14 28.31 -5.76
N ARG A 70 -4.82 29.06 -6.83
CA ARG A 70 -4.82 28.54 -8.22
C ARG A 70 -3.75 27.47 -8.40
N TYR A 71 -2.54 27.74 -7.94
CA TYR A 71 -1.42 26.80 -8.02
C TYR A 71 -1.66 25.54 -7.17
N GLY A 72 -2.11 25.73 -5.92
CA GLY A 72 -2.45 24.64 -5.01
C GLY A 72 -3.56 23.72 -5.56
N SER A 73 -4.60 24.30 -6.17
CA SER A 73 -5.69 23.52 -6.78
C SER A 73 -5.23 22.72 -8.00
N ALA A 74 -4.33 23.27 -8.81
CA ALA A 74 -3.76 22.58 -9.97
C ALA A 74 -2.88 21.38 -9.57
N ILE A 75 -2.01 21.57 -8.57
CA ILE A 75 -1.20 20.47 -8.01
C ILE A 75 -2.12 19.41 -7.43
N TYR A 76 -3.07 19.82 -6.59
CA TYR A 76 -3.99 18.92 -5.92
C TYR A 76 -4.79 18.07 -6.92
N TRP A 77 -5.30 18.66 -8.00
CA TRP A 77 -6.01 17.91 -9.03
C TRP A 77 -5.11 16.92 -9.79
N SER A 78 -3.90 17.34 -10.15
CA SER A 78 -2.93 16.49 -10.87
C SER A 78 -2.53 15.29 -10.02
N LEU A 79 -2.19 15.53 -8.75
CA LEU A 79 -1.75 14.50 -7.80
C LEU A 79 -2.88 13.51 -7.50
N THR A 80 -4.07 13.98 -7.12
CA THR A 80 -5.19 13.11 -6.75
C THR A 80 -5.76 12.32 -7.93
N THR A 81 -5.56 12.80 -9.16
CA THR A 81 -5.92 12.06 -10.38
C THR A 81 -4.85 11.04 -10.75
N PHE A 82 -3.57 11.37 -10.59
CA PHE A 82 -2.46 10.45 -10.81
C PHE A 82 -2.48 9.29 -9.81
N THR A 83 -2.69 9.60 -8.53
CA THR A 83 -2.77 8.61 -7.44
C THR A 83 -4.15 7.96 -7.30
N ILE A 84 -5.06 8.21 -8.24
CA ILE A 84 -6.43 7.66 -8.31
C ILE A 84 -7.34 7.90 -7.08
N VAL A 85 -6.94 8.71 -6.09
CA VAL A 85 -7.70 8.99 -4.85
C VAL A 85 -9.01 9.78 -5.09
N ARG A 86 -9.04 10.66 -6.10
CA ARG A 86 -10.21 11.43 -6.59
C ARG A 86 -11.31 11.78 -5.56
N TYR A 87 -11.24 13.01 -5.02
CA TYR A 87 -12.26 13.53 -4.10
C TYR A 87 -13.50 14.15 -4.76
N GLY A 88 -13.45 14.48 -6.06
CA GLY A 88 -14.62 14.95 -6.83
C GLY A 88 -14.98 16.45 -6.67
N ASN A 89 -14.23 17.21 -5.88
CA ASN A 89 -14.38 18.65 -5.67
C ASN A 89 -13.98 19.52 -6.86
N LEU A 90 -13.10 19.01 -7.73
CA LEU A 90 -12.65 19.68 -8.95
C LEU A 90 -13.11 18.89 -10.17
N HIS A 91 -14.02 19.45 -10.94
CA HIS A 91 -14.61 18.80 -12.11
C HIS A 91 -14.67 19.75 -13.31
N ALA A 92 -14.34 19.22 -14.48
CA ALA A 92 -14.34 19.98 -15.73
C ALA A 92 -15.78 20.27 -16.16
N GLU A 93 -16.12 21.53 -16.36
CA GLU A 93 -17.40 21.93 -16.96
C GLU A 93 -17.28 22.12 -18.48
N ASN A 94 -16.12 22.57 -18.93
CA ASN A 94 -15.80 22.86 -20.33
C ASN A 94 -15.55 21.59 -21.16
N ALA A 95 -16.00 21.57 -22.41
CA ALA A 95 -15.82 20.44 -23.31
C ALA A 95 -14.33 20.08 -23.54
N ILE A 96 -13.47 21.10 -23.65
CA ILE A 96 -12.02 20.94 -23.82
C ILE A 96 -11.39 20.35 -22.56
N GLU A 97 -11.75 20.85 -21.37
CA GLU A 97 -11.24 20.34 -20.09
C GLU A 97 -11.71 18.92 -19.81
N LYS A 98 -12.95 18.56 -20.21
CA LYS A 98 -13.48 17.18 -20.13
C LYS A 98 -12.68 16.23 -21.01
N LEU A 99 -12.38 16.62 -22.25
CA LEU A 99 -11.59 15.82 -23.18
C LEU A 99 -10.16 15.61 -22.67
N PHE A 100 -9.49 16.68 -22.26
CA PHE A 100 -8.14 16.59 -21.67
C PHE A 100 -8.12 15.73 -20.40
N SER A 101 -9.09 15.95 -19.52
CA SER A 101 -9.28 15.18 -18.28
C SER A 101 -9.50 13.70 -18.52
N SER A 102 -10.17 13.32 -19.61
CA SER A 102 -10.43 11.93 -19.97
C SER A 102 -9.14 11.25 -20.45
N ILE A 103 -8.42 11.90 -21.35
CA ILE A 103 -7.14 11.39 -21.88
C ILE A 103 -6.10 11.22 -20.75
N TYR A 104 -5.98 12.22 -19.87
CA TYR A 104 -5.03 12.17 -18.75
C TYR A 104 -5.36 11.04 -17.75
N LYS A 105 -6.64 10.81 -17.45
CA LYS A 105 -7.06 9.70 -16.59
C LYS A 105 -6.77 8.34 -17.22
N LEU A 106 -7.01 8.20 -18.52
CA LEU A 106 -6.73 6.98 -19.26
C LEU A 106 -5.23 6.67 -19.27
N LEU A 107 -4.39 7.65 -19.61
CA LEU A 107 -2.94 7.47 -19.69
C LEU A 107 -2.34 7.20 -18.31
N SER A 108 -2.80 7.90 -17.27
CA SER A 108 -2.34 7.69 -15.89
C SER A 108 -2.71 6.30 -15.36
N PHE A 109 -3.85 5.75 -15.75
CA PHE A 109 -4.20 4.36 -15.42
C PHE A 109 -3.19 3.36 -15.97
N PHE A 110 -2.77 3.51 -17.24
CA PHE A 110 -1.74 2.66 -17.83
C PHE A 110 -0.38 2.82 -17.14
N VAL A 111 0.00 4.04 -16.78
CA VAL A 111 1.26 4.31 -16.05
C VAL A 111 1.24 3.64 -14.67
N VAL A 112 0.15 3.78 -13.91
CA VAL A 112 0.00 3.13 -12.59
C VAL A 112 0.04 1.60 -12.73
N ALA A 113 -0.67 1.04 -13.72
CA ALA A 113 -0.65 -0.40 -13.97
C ALA A 113 0.76 -0.90 -14.32
N TYR A 114 1.51 -0.14 -15.12
CA TYR A 114 2.91 -0.45 -15.44
C TYR A 114 3.80 -0.41 -14.20
N ILE A 115 3.68 0.62 -13.36
CA ILE A 115 4.44 0.73 -12.10
C ILE A 115 4.15 -0.46 -11.19
N VAL A 116 2.86 -0.77 -10.96
CA VAL A 116 2.44 -1.91 -10.12
C VAL A 116 2.99 -3.22 -10.68
N GLY A 117 2.92 -3.45 -12.00
CA GLY A 117 3.48 -4.65 -12.61
C GLY A 117 5.00 -4.79 -12.41
N ASN A 118 5.75 -3.68 -12.49
CA ASN A 118 7.19 -3.70 -12.24
C ASN A 118 7.51 -3.94 -10.76
N ILE A 119 6.75 -3.34 -9.84
CA ILE A 119 6.90 -3.61 -8.40
C ILE A 119 6.62 -5.08 -8.11
N SER A 120 5.56 -5.65 -8.68
CA SER A 120 5.23 -7.08 -8.52
C SER A 120 6.36 -7.98 -9.00
N ASN A 121 6.98 -7.68 -10.14
CA ASN A 121 8.13 -8.46 -10.62
C ASN A 121 9.32 -8.40 -9.67
N LEU A 122 9.66 -7.20 -9.16
CA LEU A 122 10.74 -7.03 -8.18
C LEU A 122 10.44 -7.77 -6.87
N VAL A 123 9.19 -7.74 -6.41
CA VAL A 123 8.76 -8.45 -5.20
C VAL A 123 8.82 -9.97 -5.42
N LEU A 124 8.39 -10.47 -6.57
CA LEU A 124 8.47 -11.90 -6.88
C LEU A 124 9.91 -12.40 -7.03
N GLU A 125 10.80 -11.57 -7.57
CA GLU A 125 12.24 -11.86 -7.61
C GLU A 125 12.85 -11.83 -6.21
N GLY A 126 12.40 -10.92 -5.34
CA GLY A 126 12.87 -10.82 -3.96
C GLY A 126 12.30 -11.89 -3.01
N ILE A 127 11.09 -12.39 -3.29
CA ILE A 127 10.41 -13.45 -2.55
C ILE A 127 10.48 -14.73 -3.39
N SER A 128 11.66 -15.36 -3.42
CA SER A 128 11.77 -16.70 -3.97
C SER A 128 11.08 -17.68 -3.02
N ILE A 129 9.89 -18.16 -3.39
CA ILE A 129 9.16 -19.19 -2.62
C ILE A 129 10.06 -20.41 -2.35
N LYS A 130 11.00 -20.71 -3.26
CA LYS A 130 11.97 -21.80 -3.05
C LYS A 130 12.96 -21.50 -1.95
N GLU A 131 13.45 -20.26 -1.86
CA GLU A 131 14.33 -19.84 -0.76
C GLU A 131 13.55 -19.81 0.56
N PHE A 132 12.32 -19.30 0.55
CA PHE A 132 11.44 -19.31 1.72
C PHE A 132 11.14 -20.73 2.22
N VAL A 133 10.80 -21.66 1.31
CA VAL A 133 10.58 -23.08 1.65
C VAL A 133 11.88 -23.76 2.10
N ALA A 134 13.04 -23.35 1.58
CA ALA A 134 14.34 -23.89 2.01
C ALA A 134 14.75 -23.41 3.40
N ASP A 135 14.33 -22.22 3.81
CA ASP A 135 14.56 -21.67 5.15
C ASP A 135 13.57 -22.22 6.20
N MET A 136 12.48 -22.87 5.75
CA MET A 136 11.48 -23.46 6.64
C MET A 136 12.05 -24.66 7.40
N THR A 137 12.14 -24.57 8.73
CA THR A 137 12.57 -25.66 9.59
C THR A 137 11.39 -26.49 10.07
N SER A 138 11.46 -27.81 9.94
CA SER A 138 10.48 -28.72 10.53
C SER A 138 10.82 -28.98 12.00
N GLU A 139 9.91 -28.63 12.90
CA GLU A 139 10.03 -28.92 14.33
C GLU A 139 8.94 -29.92 14.76
N TYR A 140 9.32 -30.85 15.64
CA TYR A 140 8.39 -31.80 16.24
C TYR A 140 8.13 -31.39 17.68
N ILE A 141 6.87 -31.13 18.01
CA ILE A 141 6.41 -30.81 19.36
C ILE A 141 5.68 -32.04 19.91
N PRO A 142 6.13 -32.61 21.05
CA PRO A 142 5.47 -33.75 21.65
C PRO A 142 4.05 -33.40 22.16
N PRO A 143 3.20 -34.41 22.38
CA PRO A 143 1.84 -34.19 22.87
C PRO A 143 1.86 -33.53 24.26
N ARG A 144 0.95 -32.56 24.45
CA ARG A 144 0.71 -31.82 25.71
C ARG A 144 1.81 -30.84 26.09
N GLU A 145 2.53 -30.31 25.11
CA GLU A 145 3.47 -29.20 25.29
C GLU A 145 2.89 -27.90 24.71
N ASP A 146 3.17 -26.80 25.40
CA ASP A 146 2.74 -25.46 25.06
C ASP A 146 3.59 -24.96 23.88
N VAL A 147 2.95 -24.58 22.77
CA VAL A 147 3.66 -24.15 21.56
C VAL A 147 3.98 -22.65 21.59
N ILE A 148 3.01 -21.84 21.99
CA ILE A 148 3.13 -20.39 22.15
C ILE A 148 2.45 -20.03 23.47
N LEU A 149 3.04 -19.14 24.27
CA LEU A 149 2.43 -18.63 25.49
C LEU A 149 1.69 -17.32 25.23
N ASN A 150 0.52 -17.15 25.86
CA ASN A 150 -0.25 -15.91 25.83
C ASN A 150 0.63 -14.76 26.35
N ASN A 151 0.61 -13.65 25.62
CA ASN A 151 1.37 -12.43 25.93
C ASN A 151 2.88 -12.48 25.65
N GLU A 152 3.37 -13.53 24.96
CA GLU A 152 4.65 -13.46 24.24
C GLU A 152 4.43 -12.96 22.81
N GLU A 153 5.35 -12.12 22.32
CA GLU A 153 5.33 -11.71 20.93
C GLU A 153 5.75 -12.92 20.08
N PRO A 154 4.91 -13.41 19.15
CA PRO A 154 5.26 -14.58 18.36
C PRO A 154 6.47 -14.26 17.48
N GLU A 155 7.58 -14.98 17.69
CA GLU A 155 8.82 -14.82 16.93
C GLU A 155 8.74 -15.53 15.56
N TYR A 156 7.91 -16.55 15.44
CA TYR A 156 7.78 -17.40 14.26
C TYR A 156 6.32 -17.67 13.86
N LEU A 157 6.11 -17.87 12.56
CA LEU A 157 4.85 -18.33 11.99
C LEU A 157 4.92 -19.85 11.82
N TYR A 158 3.98 -20.57 12.45
CA TYR A 158 3.93 -22.03 12.42
C TYR A 158 2.91 -22.52 11.40
N LEU A 159 3.28 -23.60 10.68
CA LEU A 159 2.41 -24.31 9.75
C LEU A 159 2.26 -25.77 10.21
N ILE A 160 1.03 -26.21 10.46
CA ILE A 160 0.77 -27.58 10.93
C ILE A 160 0.89 -28.55 9.75
N ASN A 161 1.94 -29.36 9.71
CA ASN A 161 2.07 -30.41 8.69
C ASN A 161 1.24 -31.65 9.06
N SER A 162 1.19 -32.03 10.35
CA SER A 162 0.48 -33.20 10.85
C SER A 162 0.19 -33.07 12.34
N GLY A 163 -0.99 -33.51 12.78
CA GLY A 163 -1.46 -33.44 14.17
C GLY A 163 -2.66 -32.49 14.35
N GLU A 164 -3.15 -32.41 15.59
CA GLU A 164 -4.18 -31.46 16.00
C GLU A 164 -3.62 -30.57 17.11
N VAL A 165 -4.02 -29.31 17.11
CA VAL A 165 -3.50 -28.32 18.05
C VAL A 165 -4.66 -27.51 18.62
N ASP A 166 -4.84 -27.51 19.94
CA ASP A 166 -5.92 -26.80 20.61
C ASP A 166 -5.51 -25.35 20.87
N LYS A 167 -6.30 -24.40 20.37
CA LYS A 167 -6.16 -22.98 20.68
C LYS A 167 -6.86 -22.69 22.01
N ILE A 168 -6.12 -22.15 22.98
CA ILE A 168 -6.65 -21.85 24.31
C ILE A 168 -6.65 -20.34 24.54
N GLU A 169 -7.80 -19.83 24.99
CA GLU A 169 -7.97 -18.42 25.32
C GLU A 169 -8.34 -18.28 26.80
N CYS A 170 -7.78 -17.27 27.46
CA CYS A 170 -8.12 -16.95 28.83
C CYS A 170 -9.35 -16.05 28.86
N ASP A 171 -10.43 -16.54 29.46
CA ASP A 171 -11.64 -15.75 29.73
C ASP A 171 -11.29 -14.56 30.66
N PRO A 172 -12.04 -13.43 30.69
CA PRO A 172 -11.77 -12.30 31.58
C PRO A 172 -11.78 -12.66 33.08
N ALA A 173 -12.32 -13.83 33.44
CA ALA A 173 -12.28 -14.42 34.77
C ALA A 173 -10.98 -15.21 35.08
N GLY A 174 -10.02 -15.25 34.17
CA GLY A 174 -8.74 -15.96 34.32
C GLY A 174 -8.81 -17.47 34.13
N LYS A 175 -9.86 -17.99 33.48
CA LYS A 175 -10.04 -19.42 33.22
C LYS A 175 -9.65 -19.75 31.78
N GLU A 176 -8.78 -20.74 31.62
CA GLU A 176 -8.40 -21.29 30.32
C GLU A 176 -9.57 -22.07 29.71
N GLN A 177 -9.94 -21.73 28.48
CA GLN A 177 -10.93 -22.45 27.70
C GLN A 177 -10.43 -22.74 26.29
N VAL A 178 -10.70 -23.95 25.79
CA VAL A 178 -10.39 -24.31 24.41
C VAL A 178 -11.33 -23.52 23.50
N SER A 179 -10.76 -22.56 22.78
CA SER A 179 -11.44 -21.64 21.87
C SER A 179 -11.62 -22.27 20.48
N GLY A 180 -10.73 -23.18 20.07
CA GLY A 180 -10.85 -23.94 18.83
C GLY A 180 -9.75 -25.00 18.66
N VAL A 181 -9.86 -25.82 17.61
CA VAL A 181 -8.85 -26.83 17.24
C VAL A 181 -8.32 -26.48 15.86
N LEU A 182 -7.00 -26.49 15.70
CA LEU A 182 -6.29 -26.30 14.45
C LEU A 182 -5.90 -27.66 13.87
N HIS A 183 -6.06 -27.78 12.56
CA HIS A 183 -5.86 -29.01 11.79
C HIS A 183 -4.66 -28.89 10.85
N PRO A 184 -4.23 -29.99 10.20
CA PRO A 184 -3.17 -29.95 9.21
C PRO A 184 -3.46 -28.95 8.07
N ASN A 185 -2.45 -28.20 7.69
CA ASN A 185 -2.43 -27.03 6.80
C ASN A 185 -2.95 -25.71 7.38
N ASP A 186 -3.40 -25.70 8.64
CA ASP A 186 -3.68 -24.44 9.33
C ASP A 186 -2.38 -23.74 9.75
N MET A 187 -2.44 -22.42 9.82
CA MET A 187 -1.33 -21.54 10.18
C MET A 187 -1.66 -20.78 11.47
N PHE A 188 -0.66 -20.60 12.33
CA PHE A 188 -0.80 -19.83 13.58
C PHE A 188 0.52 -19.11 13.94
N GLY A 189 0.45 -18.10 14.82
CA GLY A 189 1.61 -17.25 15.15
C GLY A 189 1.55 -15.82 14.58
N GLU A 190 0.49 -15.44 13.84
CA GLU A 190 0.27 -14.03 13.46
C GLU A 190 -0.18 -13.16 14.66
N VAL A 191 -0.86 -13.78 15.62
CA VAL A 191 -1.42 -13.13 16.81
C VAL A 191 -1.01 -13.95 18.04
N GLY A 192 -0.57 -13.28 19.12
CA GLY A 192 -0.08 -13.91 20.35
C GLY A 192 -1.18 -14.58 21.18
N PHE A 193 -1.61 -15.77 20.75
CA PHE A 193 -2.50 -16.66 21.49
C PHE A 193 -1.72 -17.85 22.06
N THR A 194 -2.17 -18.39 23.20
CA THR A 194 -1.68 -19.69 23.68
C THR A 194 -2.21 -20.81 22.80
N VAL A 195 -1.31 -21.67 22.34
CA VAL A 195 -1.63 -22.80 21.47
C VAL A 195 -1.01 -24.08 22.05
N TYR A 196 -1.81 -25.14 22.23
CA TYR A 196 -1.40 -26.41 22.84
C TYR A 196 -1.37 -27.55 21.83
N GLY A 197 -0.24 -28.25 21.68
CA GLY A 197 -0.13 -29.39 20.77
C GLY A 197 -0.73 -30.67 21.36
N PHE A 198 -1.68 -31.33 20.67
CA PHE A 198 -2.20 -32.64 21.09
C PHE A 198 -1.93 -33.69 20.01
N GLY A 199 -0.93 -34.55 20.22
CA GLY A 199 -0.73 -35.72 19.37
C GLY A 199 -1.78 -36.79 19.69
N LYS A 200 -2.81 -36.94 18.86
CA LYS A 200 -3.52 -38.21 18.72
C LYS A 200 -2.79 -39.03 17.67
N ILE A 201 -2.16 -40.11 18.13
CA ILE A 201 -1.57 -41.15 17.28
C ILE A 201 -2.71 -41.95 16.63
#